data_AF-A0A1F9YWQ4-F1
#
_entry.id   AF-A0A1F9YWQ4-F1
#
_cell.length_a   1.000
_cell.length_b   1.000
_cell.length_c   1.000
_cell.angle_alpha   90.00
_cell.angle_beta   90.00
_cell.angle_gamma   90.00
#
_symmetry.space_group_name_H-M   'P 1'
#
loop_
_entity.id
_entity.type
_entity.pdbx_description
1 polymer ?
#
loop_
_entity_poly.entity_id
_entity_poly.type
_entity_poly.pdbx_seq_one_letter_code
_entity_poly.pdbx_strand_id
1 'polypeptide(L)'
;MSDAKVERVYCPVCLAKFKYSEGWSEGSVVVCPICGERLTLRKTADGWIGDRVDRGTEKEIRSRIDGFAEIRGYVFNDVKEDIVEGLLGKYKRFGDFYCPCRMEHVPEYQCPCKPTRGGDVEKNGKCHCGLFWKKA
;
A
#
# COMPACT_ATOMS: atom_id res chain seq x y z
N MET A 1 22.05 -10.89 -27.25
CA MET A 1 22.06 -9.42 -27.07
C MET A 1 20.62 -9.03 -26.77
N SER A 2 20.19 -8.59 -25.59
CA SER A 2 20.83 -8.11 -24.37
C SER A 2 19.86 -8.40 -23.22
N ASP A 3 20.34 -9.05 -22.16
CA ASP A 3 19.67 -9.09 -20.85
C ASP A 3 19.57 -7.67 -20.29
N ALA A 4 18.59 -6.90 -20.77
CA ALA A 4 18.15 -5.72 -20.05
C ALA A 4 17.61 -6.24 -18.72
N LYS A 5 18.47 -6.25 -17.69
CA LYS A 5 18.10 -6.50 -16.29
C LYS A 5 16.84 -5.70 -16.04
N VAL A 6 15.69 -6.39 -16.00
CA VAL A 6 14.41 -5.75 -15.71
C VAL A 6 14.50 -5.36 -14.24
N GLU A 7 14.92 -4.13 -14.00
CA GLU A 7 15.14 -3.60 -12.66
C GLU A 7 13.84 -3.74 -11.86
N ARG A 8 13.93 -4.19 -10.61
CA ARG A 8 12.77 -4.37 -9.72
C ARG A 8 12.87 -3.39 -8.56
N VAL A 9 11.73 -2.81 -8.19
CA VAL A 9 11.61 -1.90 -7.04
C VAL A 9 11.05 -2.66 -5.85
N TYR A 10 11.72 -2.58 -4.71
CA TYR A 10 11.21 -3.07 -3.43
C TYR A 10 10.28 -2.04 -2.78
N CYS A 11 9.07 -2.48 -2.41
CA CYS A 11 8.12 -1.67 -1.63
C CYS A 11 8.24 -1.98 -0.13
N PRO A 12 8.50 -1.00 0.74
CA PRO A 12 8.62 -1.22 2.18
C PRO A 12 7.28 -1.48 2.88
N VAL A 13 6.15 -1.26 2.21
CA VAL A 13 4.81 -1.48 2.78
C VAL A 13 4.33 -2.92 2.53
N CYS A 14 4.32 -3.35 1.27
CA CYS A 14 3.82 -4.69 0.94
C CYS A 14 4.91 -5.76 0.96
N LEU A 15 6.17 -5.34 1.13
CA LEU A 15 7.40 -6.14 1.13
C LEU A 15 7.66 -6.91 -0.18
N ALA A 16 6.93 -6.56 -1.24
CA ALA A 16 7.07 -7.17 -2.55
C ALA A 16 8.03 -6.38 -3.45
N LYS A 17 8.59 -7.08 -4.44
CA LYS A 17 9.33 -6.47 -5.54
C LYS A 17 8.42 -6.40 -6.77
N PHE A 18 8.29 -5.21 -7.37
CA PHE A 18 7.50 -5.01 -8.59
C PHE A 18 8.36 -4.40 -9.71
N LYS A 19 7.79 -4.37 -10.92
CA LYS A 19 8.38 -3.74 -12.12
C LYS A 19 7.34 -2.86 -12.79
N TYR A 20 7.77 -1.79 -13.46
CA TYR A 20 6.95 -1.11 -14.47
C TYR A 20 7.42 -1.49 -15.88
N SER A 21 6.55 -1.27 -16.86
CA SER A 21 6.85 -1.42 -18.28
C SER A 21 7.67 -0.25 -18.83
N GLU A 22 7.54 0.92 -18.23
CA GLU A 22 8.24 2.14 -18.62
C GLU A 22 9.50 2.36 -17.78
N GLY A 23 10.47 3.08 -18.33
CA GLY A 23 11.70 3.42 -17.60
C GLY A 23 11.42 4.42 -16.46
N TRP A 24 12.19 4.28 -15.37
CA TRP A 24 12.18 5.21 -14.23
C TRP A 24 13.60 5.66 -13.89
N SER A 25 13.71 6.74 -13.13
CA SER A 25 14.97 7.30 -12.66
C SER A 25 14.98 7.48 -11.14
N GLU A 26 16.14 7.81 -10.59
CA GLU A 26 16.25 8.19 -9.19
C GLU A 26 15.45 9.46 -8.92
N GLY A 27 14.75 9.49 -7.79
CA GLY A 27 13.80 10.53 -7.42
C GLY A 27 12.43 10.43 -8.09
N SER A 28 12.20 9.52 -9.06
CA SER A 28 10.87 9.32 -9.64
C SER A 28 9.86 8.92 -8.58
N VAL A 29 8.65 9.50 -8.63
CA VAL A 29 7.53 9.09 -7.76
C VAL A 29 6.66 8.09 -8.52
N VAL A 30 6.44 6.92 -7.94
CA VAL A 30 5.66 5.83 -8.55
C VAL A 30 4.64 5.26 -7.57
N VAL A 31 3.59 4.61 -8.08
CA VAL A 31 2.53 3.97 -7.25
C VAL A 31 2.70 2.46 -7.25
N CYS A 32 3.04 1.86 -6.11
CA CYS A 32 3.21 0.42 -5.98
C CYS A 32 1.94 -0.32 -6.47
N PRO A 33 2.03 -1.15 -7.54
CA PRO A 33 0.87 -1.77 -8.17
C PRO A 33 0.21 -2.86 -7.31
N ILE A 34 0.80 -3.17 -6.14
CA ILE A 34 0.33 -4.22 -5.23
C ILE A 34 -0.46 -3.63 -4.06
N CYS A 35 -0.06 -2.46 -3.56
CA CYS A 35 -0.64 -1.88 -2.34
C CYS A 35 -1.04 -0.41 -2.45
N GLY A 36 -0.86 0.23 -3.61
CA GLY A 36 -1.25 1.63 -3.83
C GLY A 36 -0.32 2.66 -3.20
N GLU A 37 0.74 2.25 -2.52
CA GLU A 37 1.68 3.20 -1.88
C GLU A 37 2.43 4.04 -2.91
N ARG A 38 2.50 5.35 -2.70
CA ARG A 38 3.37 6.25 -3.45
C ARG A 38 4.80 6.18 -2.92
N LEU A 39 5.76 5.98 -3.82
CA LEU A 39 7.15 5.72 -3.50
C LEU A 39 8.06 6.65 -4.31
N THR A 40 8.97 7.34 -3.64
CA THR A 40 10.11 7.99 -4.28
C THR A 40 11.21 6.95 -4.49
N LEU A 41 11.64 6.77 -5.73
CA LEU A 41 12.62 5.75 -6.09
C LEU A 41 14.04 6.18 -5.71
N ARG A 42 14.77 5.25 -5.08
CA ARG A 42 16.18 5.41 -4.73
C ARG A 42 16.97 4.21 -5.22
N LYS A 43 18.15 4.46 -5.82
CA LYS A 43 19.04 3.41 -6.28
C LYS A 43 19.99 3.00 -5.14
N THR A 44 20.14 1.70 -4.93
CA THR A 44 21.07 1.12 -3.95
C THR A 44 21.97 0.09 -4.61
N ALA A 45 22.98 -0.40 -3.87
CA ALA A 45 23.84 -1.49 -4.34
C ALA A 45 23.03 -2.77 -4.66
N ASP A 46 21.92 -3.00 -3.97
CA ASP A 46 21.07 -4.20 -4.07
C ASP A 46 19.89 -4.03 -5.04
N GLY A 47 19.79 -2.88 -5.72
CA GLY A 47 18.73 -2.56 -6.69
C GLY A 47 17.94 -1.32 -6.32
N TRP A 48 16.67 -1.28 -6.72
CA TRP A 48 15.80 -0.14 -6.44
C TRP A 48 14.95 -0.38 -5.20
N ILE A 49 14.83 0.66 -4.39
CA ILE A 49 13.88 0.70 -3.29
C ILE A 49 12.96 1.91 -3.43
N GLY A 50 11.78 1.83 -2.86
CA GLY A 50 10.87 2.96 -2.73
C GLY A 50 10.88 3.52 -1.31
N ASP A 51 11.11 4.82 -1.18
CA ASP A 51 10.89 5.56 0.06
C ASP A 51 9.45 6.09 0.09
N ARG A 52 8.74 5.89 1.21
CA ARG A 52 7.32 6.25 1.37
C ARG A 52 7.11 7.76 1.29
N VAL A 53 6.23 8.19 0.38
CA VAL A 53 5.89 9.61 0.22
C VAL A 53 4.96 10.06 1.35
N ASP A 54 5.23 11.23 1.93
CA ASP A 54 4.46 11.82 3.03
C ASP A 54 4.40 10.93 4.31
N ARG A 55 5.45 10.13 4.58
CA ARG A 55 5.48 9.11 5.64
C ARG A 55 4.90 9.58 7.00
N GLY A 56 3.94 8.83 7.52
CA GLY A 56 3.27 9.01 8.81
C GLY A 56 2.15 10.03 8.82
N THR A 57 1.87 10.66 7.69
CA THR A 57 0.83 11.68 7.60
C THR A 57 -0.51 11.10 7.16
N GLU A 58 -1.57 11.87 7.38
CA GLU A 58 -2.89 11.58 6.82
C GLU A 58 -2.89 11.52 5.28
N LYS A 59 -2.11 12.40 4.65
CA LYS A 59 -1.97 12.45 3.19
C LYS A 59 -1.40 11.15 2.63
N GLU A 60 -0.45 10.53 3.34
CA GLU A 60 0.07 9.23 2.94
C GLU A 60 -1.01 8.15 2.97
N ILE A 61 -1.67 7.95 4.11
CA ILE A 61 -2.63 6.85 4.24
C ILE A 61 -3.82 7.03 3.29
N ARG A 62 -4.30 8.27 3.10
CA ARG A 62 -5.35 8.56 2.12
C ARG A 62 -4.91 8.22 0.70
N SER A 63 -3.73 8.71 0.28
CA SER A 63 -3.20 8.39 -1.06
C SER A 63 -3.01 6.89 -1.27
N ARG A 64 -2.55 6.16 -0.24
CA ARG A 64 -2.34 4.72 -0.30
C ARG A 64 -3.65 3.95 -0.45
N ILE A 65 -4.64 4.23 0.41
CA ILE A 65 -5.92 3.50 0.35
C ILE A 65 -6.67 3.84 -0.93
N ASP A 66 -6.63 5.10 -1.38
CA ASP A 66 -7.26 5.53 -2.63
C ASP A 66 -6.58 4.85 -3.83
N GLY A 67 -5.25 4.85 -3.89
CA GLY A 67 -4.51 4.16 -4.95
C GLY A 67 -4.75 2.65 -4.97
N PHE A 68 -4.86 2.01 -3.80
CA PHE A 68 -5.19 0.58 -3.74
C PHE A 68 -6.63 0.30 -4.19
N ALA A 69 -7.58 1.16 -3.80
CA ALA A 69 -8.97 1.03 -4.24
C ALA A 69 -9.09 1.21 -5.75
N GLU A 70 -8.37 2.17 -6.33
CA GLU A 70 -8.33 2.41 -7.78
C GLU A 70 -7.77 1.19 -8.53
N ILE A 71 -6.62 0.67 -8.11
CA ILE A 71 -5.98 -0.53 -8.71
C ILE A 71 -6.93 -1.73 -8.72
N ARG A 72 -7.76 -1.87 -7.68
CA ARG A 72 -8.65 -3.02 -7.48
C ARG A 72 -10.08 -2.79 -7.94
N GLY A 73 -10.44 -1.57 -8.33
CA GLY A 73 -11.83 -1.19 -8.61
C GLY A 73 -12.74 -1.29 -7.39
N TYR A 74 -12.23 -1.03 -6.19
CA TYR A 74 -13.01 -1.00 -4.95
C TYR A 74 -13.63 0.37 -4.70
N VAL A 75 -14.63 0.39 -3.83
CA VAL A 75 -15.27 1.61 -3.32
C VAL A 75 -15.16 1.67 -1.80
N PHE A 76 -15.36 2.87 -1.26
CA PHE A 76 -15.46 3.13 0.17
C PHE A 76 -16.92 3.38 0.56
N ASN A 77 -17.24 3.20 1.84
CA ASN A 77 -18.49 3.63 2.44
C ASN A 77 -18.23 4.70 3.53
N ASP A 78 -19.26 4.99 4.32
CA ASP A 78 -19.30 5.93 5.43
C ASP A 78 -18.25 5.66 6.53
N VAL A 79 -17.85 4.40 6.76
CA VAL A 79 -16.83 4.09 7.79
C VAL A 79 -15.40 4.46 7.40
N LYS A 80 -15.16 4.98 6.18
CA LYS A 80 -13.82 5.32 5.69
C LYS A 80 -13.06 6.21 6.67
N GLU A 81 -13.72 7.26 7.17
CA GLU A 81 -13.08 8.27 8.00
C GLU A 81 -12.69 7.71 9.38
N ASP A 82 -13.56 6.94 10.01
CA ASP A 82 -13.28 6.25 11.29
C ASP A 82 -12.08 5.29 11.16
N ILE A 83 -12.00 4.57 10.03
CA ILE A 83 -10.87 3.68 9.78
C ILE A 83 -9.58 4.47 9.54
N VAL A 84 -9.63 5.59 8.83
CA VAL A 84 -8.47 6.48 8.62
C VAL A 84 -7.96 7.01 9.96
N GLU A 85 -8.86 7.46 10.85
CA GLU A 85 -8.50 7.89 12.19
C GLU A 85 -7.83 6.75 12.99
N GLY A 86 -8.41 5.55 12.95
CA GLY A 86 -7.84 4.37 13.59
C GLY A 86 -6.44 4.01 13.07
N LEU A 87 -6.21 4.13 11.76
CA LEU A 87 -4.90 3.91 11.13
C LEU A 87 -3.88 4.96 11.60
N LEU A 88 -4.25 6.23 11.65
CA LEU A 88 -3.40 7.30 12.18
C LEU A 88 -3.05 7.09 13.65
N GLY A 89 -4.01 6.66 14.46
CA GLY A 89 -3.79 6.27 15.85
C GLY A 89 -2.80 5.11 15.98
N LYS A 90 -2.88 4.11 15.11
CA LYS A 90 -1.92 2.99 15.06
C LYS A 90 -0.53 3.45 14.64
N TYR A 91 -0.42 4.37 13.67
CA TYR A 91 0.88 4.95 13.30
C TYR A 91 1.53 5.67 14.48
N LYS A 92 0.78 6.54 15.17
CA LYS A 92 1.28 7.28 16.35
C LYS A 92 1.79 6.34 17.46
N ARG A 93 1.16 5.17 17.63
CA ARG A 93 1.49 4.22 18.70
C ARG A 93 2.54 3.19 18.33
N PHE A 94 2.58 2.75 17.08
CA PHE A 94 3.35 1.56 16.65
C PHE A 94 4.27 1.83 15.45
N GLY A 95 4.30 3.06 14.92
CA GLY A 95 5.19 3.46 13.83
C GLY A 95 4.75 3.07 12.43
N ASP A 96 3.56 2.45 12.26
CA ASP A 96 2.98 2.17 10.95
C ASP A 96 1.43 2.07 10.98
N PHE A 97 0.81 2.07 9.80
CA PHE A 97 -0.65 2.00 9.63
C PHE A 97 -1.17 0.56 9.75
N TYR A 98 -1.03 -0.06 10.92
CA TYR A 98 -1.62 -1.38 11.20
C TYR A 98 -3.14 -1.31 11.23
N CYS A 99 -3.85 -2.36 10.77
CA CYS A 99 -5.32 -2.38 10.78
C CYS A 99 -5.84 -2.07 12.20
N PRO A 100 -6.74 -1.09 12.37
CA PRO A 100 -7.36 -0.84 13.67
C PRO A 100 -8.15 -2.07 14.17
N CYS A 101 -8.60 -2.91 13.23
CA CYS A 101 -9.36 -4.13 13.45
C CYS A 101 -8.56 -5.36 13.92
N ARG A 102 -7.23 -5.29 13.98
CA ARG A 102 -6.37 -6.42 14.37
C ARG A 102 -5.68 -6.13 15.71
N MET A 103 -5.55 -7.19 16.51
CA MET A 103 -4.84 -7.13 17.79
C MET A 103 -3.32 -7.09 17.57
N GLU A 104 -2.81 -7.89 16.64
CA GLU A 104 -1.37 -7.96 16.33
C GLU A 104 -0.94 -6.83 15.40
N HIS A 105 0.30 -6.35 15.58
CA HIS A 105 0.94 -5.28 14.81
C HIS A 105 2.11 -5.81 14.00
N VAL A 106 1.84 -6.83 13.20
CA VAL A 106 2.83 -7.49 12.32
C VAL A 106 2.72 -6.92 10.88
N PRO A 107 3.77 -7.03 10.05
CA PRO A 107 3.78 -6.48 8.69
C PRO A 107 2.58 -6.93 7.83
N GLU A 108 2.07 -8.15 8.04
CA GLU A 108 0.89 -8.68 7.37
C GLU A 108 -0.38 -7.86 7.61
N TYR A 109 -0.45 -7.11 8.71
CA TYR A 109 -1.59 -6.28 9.07
C TYR A 109 -1.40 -4.79 8.82
N GLN A 110 -0.30 -4.37 8.19
CA GLN A 110 -0.18 -3.01 7.67
C GLN A 110 -1.15 -2.78 6.52
N CYS A 111 -1.91 -1.68 6.54
CA CYS A 111 -2.93 -1.37 5.55
C CYS A 111 -2.32 -0.95 4.20
N PRO A 112 -2.79 -1.51 3.06
CA PRO A 112 -3.72 -2.63 2.90
C PRO A 112 -3.11 -3.96 3.37
N CYS A 113 -3.78 -4.63 4.31
CA CYS A 113 -3.24 -5.84 4.93
C CYS A 113 -3.16 -7.01 3.95
N LYS A 114 -2.28 -7.97 4.22
CA LYS A 114 -2.06 -9.17 3.40
C LYS A 114 -3.36 -9.92 3.09
N PRO A 115 -4.30 -10.12 4.03
CA PRO A 115 -5.60 -10.72 3.71
C PRO A 115 -6.41 -9.91 2.67
N THR A 116 -6.44 -8.58 2.83
CA THR A 116 -7.13 -7.68 1.86
C THR A 116 -6.45 -7.72 0.48
N ARG A 117 -5.12 -7.63 0.44
CA ARG A 117 -4.34 -7.78 -0.81
C ARG A 117 -4.50 -9.16 -1.45
N GLY A 118 -4.75 -10.18 -0.62
CA GLY A 118 -4.93 -11.58 -1.00
C GLY A 118 -6.33 -11.94 -1.49
N GLY A 119 -7.29 -11.00 -1.49
CA GLY A 119 -8.59 -11.19 -2.13
C GLY A 119 -9.80 -11.25 -1.17
N ASP A 120 -9.66 -10.83 0.09
CA ASP A 120 -10.79 -10.85 1.05
C ASP A 120 -11.99 -10.03 0.55
N VAL A 121 -11.77 -8.93 -0.17
CA VAL A 121 -12.84 -8.07 -0.67
C VAL A 121 -13.62 -8.77 -1.77
N GLU A 122 -12.95 -9.44 -2.70
CA GLU A 122 -13.60 -10.21 -3.76
C GLU A 122 -14.39 -11.39 -3.21
N LYS A 123 -13.84 -12.06 -2.20
CA LYS A 123 -14.45 -13.23 -1.58
C LYS A 123 -15.66 -12.87 -0.71
N ASN A 124 -15.57 -11.79 0.07
CA ASN A 124 -16.55 -11.47 1.11
C ASN A 124 -17.40 -10.23 0.79
N GLY A 125 -17.18 -9.58 -0.36
CA GLY A 125 -17.79 -8.30 -0.73
C GLY A 125 -17.13 -7.08 -0.06
N LYS A 126 -16.36 -7.28 1.02
CA LYS A 126 -15.62 -6.24 1.74
C LYS A 126 -14.42 -6.81 2.48
N CYS A 127 -13.46 -5.95 2.84
CA CYS A 127 -12.39 -6.34 3.75
C CYS A 127 -12.91 -6.46 5.20
N HIS A 128 -12.15 -7.10 6.08
CA HIS A 128 -12.58 -7.38 7.46
C HIS A 128 -13.03 -6.14 8.24
N CYS A 129 -12.34 -5.01 8.09
CA CYS A 129 -12.71 -3.76 8.76
C CYS A 129 -13.79 -2.94 8.03
N GLY A 130 -14.22 -3.38 6.83
CA GLY A 130 -15.19 -2.65 6.03
C GLY A 130 -14.66 -1.40 5.34
N LEU A 131 -13.35 -1.17 5.28
CA LEU A 131 -12.78 -0.04 4.55
C LEU A 131 -12.99 -0.18 3.03
N PHE A 132 -12.61 -1.33 2.47
CA PHE A 132 -12.71 -1.59 1.04
C PHE A 132 -13.91 -2.47 0.73
N TRP A 133 -14.74 -2.07 -0.23
CA TRP A 133 -15.89 -2.81 -0.72
C TRP A 133 -15.75 -3.12 -2.20
N LYS A 134 -16.25 -4.28 -2.61
CA LYS A 134 -16.39 -4.62 -4.02
C LYS A 134 -17.37 -3.64 -4.65
N LYS A 135 -17.02 -3.06 -5.81
CA LYS A 135 -17.96 -2.27 -6.58
C LYS A 135 -19.13 -3.16 -7.03
N ALA A 136 -20.34 -2.76 -6.70
CA ALA A 136 -21.57 -3.44 -7.10
C ALA A 136 -21.75 -3.40 -8.62
#